data_AF-A0A672Z1W7-F1
#
_entry.id   AF-A0A672Z1W7-F1
#
_cell.length_a   1.000
_cell.length_b   1.000
_cell.length_c   1.000
_cell.angle_alpha   90.00
_cell.angle_beta   90.00
_cell.angle_gamma   90.00
#
_symmetry.space_group_name_H-M   'P 1'
#
loop_
_entity.id
_entity.type
_entity.pdbx_description
1 polymer ?
#
loop_
_entity_poly.entity_id
_entity_poly.type
_entity_poly.pdbx_seq_one_letter_code
_entity_poly.pdbx_strand_id
1 'polypeptide(L)'
;GSGSRLTYSLGSGSGSRLTCSLGPGSGSRLSCSLGPGSGSRLSCSLGPGSGSRLTCSLGSGSGSRLSCSLGPGSGSRLTCSLGPGSGSRLTCSLGSGSGSRLTCSLGPGSGSRLSCSLGPGSGSRLSCSLGSGSGSRLTFLTRFYGHKPVCICIFICVIVQNTPTSLHDNLKN
;
A
#
# COMPACT_ATOMS: atom_id res chain seq x y z
N GLY A 1 2.83 7.33 -25.68
CA GLY A 1 3.92 8.33 -25.64
C GLY A 1 4.69 8.19 -24.35
N SER A 2 5.99 8.50 -24.42
CA SER A 2 7.03 8.54 -23.39
C SER A 2 6.58 8.66 -21.92
N GLY A 3 7.28 7.97 -21.02
CA GLY A 3 6.94 7.90 -19.60
C GLY A 3 6.74 9.27 -18.95
N SER A 4 5.54 9.49 -18.41
CA SER A 4 5.18 10.71 -17.70
C SER A 4 5.62 10.62 -16.25
N ARG A 5 6.25 11.67 -15.71
CA ARG A 5 6.65 11.76 -14.30
C ARG A 5 5.93 12.90 -13.62
N LEU A 6 5.09 12.58 -12.64
CA LEU A 6 4.36 13.56 -11.83
C LEU A 6 4.75 13.43 -10.36
N THR A 7 4.93 14.58 -9.71
CA THR A 7 5.18 14.68 -8.27
C THR A 7 4.23 15.71 -7.67
N TYR A 8 3.50 15.31 -6.63
CA TYR A 8 2.62 16.18 -5.86
C TYR A 8 3.02 16.13 -4.38
N SER A 9 3.04 17.28 -3.73
CA SER A 9 3.32 17.39 -2.30
C SER A 9 2.42 18.44 -1.71
N LEU A 10 1.63 18.07 -0.70
CA LEU A 10 0.84 19.01 0.08
C LEU A 10 1.33 19.02 1.52
N GLY A 11 1.41 20.21 2.13
CA GLY A 11 1.90 20.42 3.48
C GLY A 11 0.98 19.88 4.57
N SER A 12 1.29 20.23 5.83
CA SER A 12 0.47 19.88 6.98
C SER A 12 -0.86 20.63 6.97
N GLY A 13 -1.91 19.99 7.50
CA GLY A 13 -3.22 20.63 7.62
C GLY A 13 -4.29 19.67 8.12
N SER A 14 -5.24 20.20 8.89
CA SER A 14 -6.43 19.44 9.29
C SER A 14 -7.36 19.25 8.10
N GLY A 15 -7.77 18.00 7.84
CA GLY A 15 -8.70 17.66 6.77
C GLY A 15 -8.11 17.72 5.36
N SER A 16 -6.79 17.82 5.21
CA SER A 16 -6.13 17.90 3.90
C SER A 16 -6.44 16.67 3.03
N ARG A 17 -6.75 16.91 1.75
CA ARG A 17 -7.05 15.85 0.78
C ARG A 17 -6.22 16.04 -0.48
N LEU A 18 -5.54 14.98 -0.90
CA LEU A 18 -4.81 14.95 -2.15
C LEU A 18 -5.26 13.73 -2.97
N THR A 19 -5.63 13.96 -4.23
CA THR A 19 -5.97 12.91 -5.18
C THR A 19 -5.10 13.06 -6.41
N CYS A 20 -4.40 11.99 -6.76
CA CYS A 20 -3.49 11.93 -7.89
C CYS A 20 -3.90 10.78 -8.82
N SER A 21 -3.94 11.04 -10.12
CA SER A 21 -4.16 9.99 -11.12
C SER A 21 -3.27 10.22 -12.32
N LEU A 22 -2.64 9.16 -12.81
CA LEU A 22 -1.90 9.19 -14.06
C LEU A 22 -2.37 8.03 -14.94
N GLY A 23 -2.62 8.33 -16.21
CA GLY A 23 -3.12 7.38 -17.19
C GLY A 23 -2.12 6.29 -17.57
N PRO A 24 -2.51 5.40 -18.49
CA PRO A 24 -1.65 4.33 -18.98
C PRO A 24 -0.40 4.88 -19.68
N GLY A 25 0.73 4.18 -19.55
CA GLY A 25 1.96 4.56 -20.23
C GLY A 25 3.18 3.73 -19.82
N SER A 26 4.10 3.55 -20.76
CA SER A 26 5.38 2.90 -20.50
C SER A 26 6.30 3.83 -19.70
N GLY A 27 6.82 3.36 -18.57
CA GLY A 27 7.74 4.11 -17.72
C GLY A 27 7.09 5.23 -16.91
N SER A 28 5.75 5.22 -16.75
CA SER A 28 5.02 6.22 -15.98
C SER A 28 5.39 6.18 -14.49
N ARG A 29 5.55 7.37 -13.89
CA ARG A 29 5.96 7.55 -12.50
C ARG A 29 5.08 8.57 -11.81
N LEU A 30 4.42 8.17 -10.73
CA LEU A 30 3.62 9.05 -9.90
C LEU A 30 4.15 9.02 -8.47
N SER A 31 4.45 10.19 -7.91
CA SER A 31 4.84 10.35 -6.52
C SER A 31 3.90 11.35 -5.85
N CYS A 32 3.22 10.96 -4.77
CA CYS A 32 2.40 11.88 -4.01
C CYS A 32 2.72 11.81 -2.53
N SER A 33 2.89 12.98 -1.91
CA SER A 33 3.10 13.12 -0.48
C SER A 33 2.09 14.09 0.13
N LEU A 34 1.61 13.74 1.32
CA LEU A 34 0.77 14.61 2.12
C LEU A 34 1.37 14.68 3.54
N GLY A 35 1.54 15.90 4.03
CA GLY A 35 2.09 16.19 5.35
C GLY A 35 1.21 15.68 6.50
N PRO A 36 1.68 15.83 7.74
CA PRO A 36 0.93 15.41 8.92
C PRO A 36 -0.34 16.23 9.10
N GLY A 37 -1.38 15.61 9.67
CA GLY A 37 -2.65 16.28 9.89
C GLY A 37 -3.76 15.35 10.38
N SER A 38 -4.71 15.90 11.13
CA SER A 38 -5.91 15.16 11.53
C SER A 38 -6.85 14.99 10.34
N GLY A 39 -7.34 13.79 10.10
CA GLY A 39 -8.30 13.48 9.04
C GLY A 39 -7.74 13.56 7.62
N SER A 40 -6.41 13.56 7.46
CA SER A 40 -5.73 13.66 6.17
C SER A 40 -6.02 12.45 5.28
N ARG A 41 -6.24 12.70 3.97
CA ARG A 41 -6.53 11.65 2.98
C ARG A 41 -5.68 11.79 1.73
N LEU A 42 -4.97 10.73 1.38
CA LEU A 42 -4.22 10.64 0.13
C LEU A 42 -4.75 9.47 -0.70
N SER A 43 -5.15 9.75 -1.93
CA SER A 43 -5.55 8.73 -2.90
C SER A 43 -4.73 8.84 -4.18
N CYS A 44 -4.09 7.76 -4.59
CA CYS A 44 -3.30 7.73 -5.82
C CYS A 44 -3.65 6.55 -6.70
N SER A 45 -3.74 6.80 -8.01
CA SER A 45 -3.93 5.76 -9.01
C SER A 45 -2.96 5.95 -10.16
N LEU A 46 -2.39 4.85 -10.64
CA LEU A 46 -1.59 4.82 -11.84
C LEU A 46 -2.11 3.72 -12.76
N GLY A 47 -2.40 4.08 -14.01
CA GLY A 47 -2.93 3.18 -15.03
C GLY A 47 -1.95 2.07 -15.42
N PRO A 48 -2.40 1.15 -16.29
CA PRO A 48 -1.58 0.04 -16.74
C PRO A 48 -0.36 0.50 -17.56
N GLY A 49 0.73 -0.25 -17.47
CA GLY A 49 1.94 0.08 -18.23
C GLY A 49 3.17 -0.73 -17.82
N SER A 50 4.14 -0.80 -18.73
CA SER A 50 5.43 -1.44 -18.47
C SER A 50 6.35 -0.51 -17.70
N GLY A 51 6.96 -0.98 -16.62
CA GLY A 51 7.89 -0.21 -15.79
C GLY A 51 7.24 0.89 -14.96
N SER A 52 5.93 0.82 -14.73
CA SER A 52 5.16 1.80 -13.96
C SER A 52 5.57 1.83 -12.49
N ARG A 53 5.67 3.04 -11.90
CA ARG A 53 6.04 3.22 -10.49
C ARG A 53 5.10 4.20 -9.80
N LEU A 54 4.49 3.76 -8.71
CA LEU A 54 3.67 4.60 -7.84
C LEU A 54 4.28 4.63 -6.43
N THR A 55 4.59 5.83 -5.95
CA THR A 55 5.05 6.08 -4.59
C THR A 55 4.07 7.00 -3.89
N CYS A 56 3.57 6.58 -2.73
CA CYS A 56 2.68 7.39 -1.90
C CYS A 56 3.18 7.46 -0.46
N SER A 57 3.17 8.66 0.12
CA SER A 57 3.54 8.87 1.52
C SER A 57 2.53 9.79 2.22
N LEU A 58 2.00 9.37 3.35
CA LEU A 58 1.15 10.21 4.19
C LEU A 58 1.77 10.33 5.59
N GLY A 59 1.93 11.56 6.07
CA GLY A 59 2.48 11.88 7.38
C GLY A 59 1.62 11.36 8.54
N SER A 60 2.12 11.58 9.76
CA SER A 60 1.42 11.20 10.98
C SER A 60 0.10 11.94 11.15
N GLY A 61 -0.87 11.31 11.81
CA GLY A 61 -2.15 11.96 12.07
C GLY A 61 -3.25 11.01 12.55
N SER A 62 -4.21 11.58 13.26
CA SER A 62 -5.41 10.86 13.69
C SER A 62 -6.39 10.74 12.53
N GLY A 63 -6.91 9.53 12.30
CA GLY A 63 -7.87 9.26 11.22
C GLY A 63 -7.29 9.36 9.80
N SER A 64 -5.97 9.28 9.66
CA SER A 64 -5.27 9.36 8.37
C SER A 64 -5.61 8.17 7.47
N ARG A 65 -5.83 8.44 6.18
CA ARG A 65 -6.16 7.40 5.19
C ARG A 65 -5.29 7.53 3.94
N LEU A 66 -4.60 6.44 3.61
CA LEU A 66 -3.83 6.32 2.39
C LEU A 66 -4.38 5.17 1.53
N SER A 67 -4.73 5.46 0.28
CA SER A 67 -5.21 4.48 -0.68
C SER A 67 -4.45 4.60 -1.98
N CYS A 68 -3.73 3.54 -2.38
CA CYS A 68 -2.96 3.55 -3.62
C CYS A 68 -3.25 2.32 -4.48
N SER A 69 -3.41 2.56 -5.77
CA SER A 69 -3.70 1.54 -6.77
C SER A 69 -2.78 1.67 -7.96
N LEU A 70 -2.19 0.56 -8.39
CA LEU A 70 -1.38 0.47 -9.59
C LEU A 70 -1.97 -0.59 -10.50
N GLY A 71 -2.28 -0.19 -11.74
CA GLY A 71 -2.83 -1.06 -12.77
C GLY A 71 -1.88 -2.19 -13.19
N PRO A 72 -2.37 -3.13 -14.01
CA PRO A 72 -1.57 -4.26 -14.46
C PRO A 72 -0.39 -3.82 -15.34
N GLY A 73 0.69 -4.60 -15.33
CA GLY A 73 1.87 -4.34 -16.16
C GLY A 73 3.13 -5.07 -15.74
N SER A 74 4.10 -5.12 -16.64
CA SER A 74 5.40 -5.77 -16.40
C SER A 74 6.34 -4.84 -15.65
N GLY A 75 6.99 -5.32 -14.59
CA GLY A 75 7.95 -4.55 -13.79
C GLY A 75 7.31 -3.44 -12.94
N SER A 76 6.01 -3.54 -12.65
CA SER A 76 5.25 -2.58 -11.87
C SER A 76 5.70 -2.52 -10.41
N ARG A 77 5.81 -1.32 -9.84
CA ARG A 77 6.23 -1.11 -8.45
C ARG A 77 5.29 -0.14 -7.72
N LEU A 78 4.72 -0.61 -6.63
CA LEU A 78 3.88 0.19 -5.73
C LEU A 78 4.54 0.26 -4.35
N THR A 79 4.87 1.46 -3.89
CA THR A 79 5.41 1.73 -2.56
C THR A 79 4.49 2.70 -1.83
N CYS A 80 4.00 2.30 -0.66
CA CYS A 80 3.13 3.14 0.16
C CYS A 80 3.60 3.18 1.60
N SER A 81 3.65 4.37 2.19
CA SER A 81 3.98 4.56 3.61
C SER A 81 2.96 5.48 4.28
N LEU A 82 2.48 5.05 5.44
CA LEU A 82 1.63 5.86 6.29
C LEU A 82 2.30 6.00 7.66
N GLY A 83 2.48 7.24 8.11
CA GLY A 83 3.07 7.57 9.40
C GLY A 83 2.24 7.09 10.59
N PRO A 84 2.78 7.24 11.81
CA PRO A 84 2.08 6.84 13.03
C PRO A 84 0.81 7.64 13.27
N GLY A 85 -0.18 7.04 13.93
CA GLY A 85 -1.42 7.72 14.27
C GLY A 85 -2.55 6.81 14.70
N SER A 86 -3.56 7.38 15.37
CA SER A 86 -4.75 6.66 15.81
C SER A 86 -5.76 6.53 14.69
N GLY A 87 -6.30 5.33 14.48
CA GLY A 87 -7.31 5.05 13.44
C GLY A 87 -6.77 5.15 12.01
N SER A 88 -5.46 5.00 11.84
CA SER A 88 -4.78 5.07 10.54
C SER A 88 -5.17 3.89 9.64
N ARG A 89 -5.39 4.16 8.35
CA ARG A 89 -5.75 3.14 7.35
C ARG A 89 -4.89 3.24 6.11
N LEU A 90 -4.18 2.16 5.79
CA LEU A 90 -3.41 2.00 4.57
C LEU A 90 -4.01 0.89 3.70
N THR A 91 -4.38 1.21 2.47
CA THR A 91 -4.89 0.25 1.48
C THR A 91 -4.09 0.35 0.19
N CYS A 92 -3.54 -0.78 -0.23
CA CYS A 92 -2.69 -0.84 -1.41
C CYS A 92 -3.12 -1.99 -2.33
N SER A 93 -3.21 -1.71 -3.63
CA SER A 93 -3.59 -2.69 -4.64
C SER A 93 -2.67 -2.62 -5.84
N LEU A 94 -2.06 -3.75 -6.18
CA LEU A 94 -1.24 -3.91 -7.37
C LEU A 94 -1.90 -4.92 -8.31
N GLY A 95 -2.15 -4.50 -9.56
CA GLY A 95 -2.72 -5.33 -10.60
C GLY A 95 -1.82 -6.50 -11.02
N SER A 96 -2.32 -7.32 -11.95
CA SER A 96 -1.59 -8.46 -12.49
C SER A 96 -0.35 -8.05 -13.29
N GLY A 97 0.66 -8.91 -13.32
CA GLY A 97 1.84 -8.70 -14.18
C GLY A 97 3.12 -9.34 -13.67
N SER A 98 4.09 -9.48 -14.57
CA SER A 98 5.38 -10.12 -14.26
C SER A 98 6.35 -9.17 -13.57
N GLY A 99 7.06 -9.65 -12.56
CA GLY A 99 8.06 -8.87 -11.82
C GLY A 99 7.47 -7.75 -10.95
N SER A 100 6.20 -7.85 -10.59
CA SER A 100 5.46 -6.89 -9.79
C SER A 100 5.97 -6.82 -8.34
N ARG A 101 6.08 -5.62 -7.78
CA ARG A 101 6.51 -5.42 -6.39
C ARG A 101 5.57 -4.50 -5.64
N LEU A 102 5.02 -4.98 -4.53
CA LEU A 102 4.20 -4.22 -3.60
C LEU A 102 4.92 -4.10 -2.25
N THR A 103 5.17 -2.86 -1.82
CA THR A 103 5.74 -2.55 -0.51
C THR A 103 4.82 -1.59 0.24
N CYS A 104 4.38 -1.99 1.43
CA CYS A 104 3.50 -1.18 2.27
C CYS A 104 4.06 -1.10 3.68
N SER A 105 4.10 0.11 4.25
CA SER A 105 4.48 0.32 5.64
C SER A 105 3.45 1.19 6.36
N LEU A 106 2.97 0.71 7.49
CA LEU A 106 2.09 1.46 8.39
C LEU A 106 2.82 1.67 9.72
N GLY A 107 2.99 2.92 10.13
CA GLY A 107 3.59 3.28 11.41
C GLY A 107 2.77 2.81 12.62
N PRO A 108 3.35 2.89 13.83
CA PRO A 108 2.68 2.47 15.06
C PRO A 108 1.45 3.34 15.35
N GLY A 109 0.46 2.76 16.05
CA GLY A 109 -0.74 3.48 16.44
C GLY A 109 -1.91 2.58 16.85
N SER A 110 -2.90 3.17 17.51
CA SER A 110 -4.09 2.45 17.98
C SER A 110 -5.15 2.34 16.89
N GLY A 111 -5.71 1.15 16.68
CA GLY A 111 -6.77 0.91 15.69
C GLY A 111 -6.31 0.97 14.24
N SER A 112 -5.01 0.78 14.00
CA SER A 112 -4.37 0.83 12.69
C SER A 112 -4.82 -0.32 11.79
N ARG A 113 -5.02 -0.06 10.49
CA ARG A 113 -5.41 -1.08 9.51
C ARG A 113 -4.55 -1.02 8.27
N LEU A 114 -3.90 -2.13 7.95
CA LEU A 114 -3.13 -2.31 6.73
C LEU A 114 -3.80 -3.39 5.86
N SER A 115 -4.14 -3.04 4.62
CA SER A 115 -4.68 -3.95 3.62
C SER A 115 -3.83 -3.92 2.36
N CYS A 116 -3.21 -5.04 2.03
CA CYS A 116 -2.37 -5.20 0.84
C CYS A 116 -3.05 -6.18 -0.13
N SER A 117 -3.11 -5.87 -1.41
CA SER A 117 -3.61 -6.78 -2.44
C SER A 117 -2.69 -6.84 -3.65
N LEU A 118 -2.38 -8.06 -4.11
CA LEU A 118 -1.48 -8.32 -5.22
C LEU A 118 -2.16 -9.27 -6.20
N GLY A 119 -2.31 -8.80 -7.45
CA GLY A 119 -2.85 -9.57 -8.55
C GLY A 119 -1.90 -10.68 -9.02
N PRO A 120 -2.40 -11.59 -9.87
CA PRO A 120 -1.63 -12.71 -10.38
C PRO A 120 -0.47 -12.28 -11.27
N GLY A 121 0.66 -12.96 -11.14
CA GLY A 121 1.82 -12.71 -11.97
C GLY A 121 3.07 -13.46 -11.53
N SER A 122 3.93 -13.78 -12.48
CA SER A 122 5.21 -14.45 -12.24
C SER A 122 6.24 -13.51 -11.60
N GLY A 123 7.01 -14.00 -10.62
CA GLY A 123 8.07 -13.22 -9.97
C GLY A 123 7.59 -12.05 -9.11
N SER A 124 6.33 -12.09 -8.66
CA SER A 124 5.72 -11.05 -7.84
C SER A 124 6.23 -11.09 -6.40
N ARG A 125 6.43 -9.91 -5.78
CA ARG A 125 6.88 -9.77 -4.39
C ARG A 125 5.95 -8.88 -3.59
N LEU A 126 5.56 -9.35 -2.41
CA LEU A 126 4.78 -8.60 -1.43
C LEU A 126 5.61 -8.43 -0.15
N SER A 127 5.72 -7.18 0.31
CA SER A 127 6.25 -6.85 1.61
C SER A 127 5.32 -5.85 2.31
N CYS A 128 4.83 -6.23 3.49
CA CYS A 128 4.00 -5.37 4.31
C CYS A 128 4.58 -5.34 5.73
N SER A 129 4.70 -4.14 6.31
CA SER A 129 5.10 -3.91 7.69
C SER A 129 4.06 -3.09 8.43
N LEU A 130 3.74 -3.52 9.64
CA LEU A 130 2.79 -2.86 10.54
C LEU A 130 3.49 -2.58 11.86
N GLY A 131 3.53 -1.30 12.24
CA GLY A 131 4.09 -0.87 13.51
C GLY A 131 3.27 -1.37 14.70
N SER A 132 3.91 -1.41 15.87
CA SER A 132 3.27 -1.82 17.12
C SER A 132 2.11 -0.90 17.50
N GLY A 133 1.05 -1.48 18.06
CA GLY A 133 -0.10 -0.71 18.53
C GLY A 133 -1.31 -1.58 18.83
N SER A 134 -2.15 -1.12 19.77
CA SER A 134 -3.37 -1.85 20.18
C SER A 134 -4.44 -1.82 19.08
N GLY A 135 -5.13 -2.94 18.86
CA GLY A 135 -6.21 -3.02 17.87
C GLY A 135 -5.77 -2.93 16.41
N SER A 136 -4.50 -3.21 16.13
CA SER A 136 -3.92 -3.22 14.78
C SER A 136 -4.38 -4.43 13.97
N ARG A 137 -4.74 -4.23 12.70
CA ARG A 137 -5.18 -5.29 11.78
C ARG A 137 -4.36 -5.28 10.50
N LEU A 138 -3.85 -6.45 10.12
CA LEU A 138 -3.21 -6.69 8.82
C LEU A 138 -4.10 -7.61 7.99
N THR A 139 -4.29 -7.27 6.73
CA THR A 139 -5.00 -8.11 5.75
C THR A 139 -4.18 -8.13 4.47
N PHE A 140 -3.95 -9.33 3.93
CA PHE A 140 -3.32 -9.49 2.63
C PHE A 140 -4.19 -10.37 1.74
N LEU A 141 -4.30 -10.00 0.47
CA LEU A 141 -4.96 -10.78 -0.56
C LEU A 141 -3.98 -10.98 -1.71
N THR A 142 -3.64 -12.23 -1.99
CA THR A 142 -2.76 -12.58 -3.11
C THR A 142 -3.43 -13.66 -3.95
N ARG A 143 -3.57 -13.42 -5.25
CA ARG A 143 -4.09 -14.43 -6.18
C ARG A 143 -2.94 -14.80 -7.11
N PHE A 144 -2.45 -16.04 -7.11
CA PHE A 144 -1.31 -16.47 -7.93
C PHE A 144 -1.67 -17.67 -8.82
N TYR A 145 -1.11 -17.71 -10.03
CA TYR A 145 -1.09 -18.88 -10.89
C TYR A 145 0.38 -19.30 -11.13
N GLY A 146 0.74 -20.54 -10.78
CA GLY A 146 1.87 -21.26 -11.39
C GLY A 146 3.26 -21.21 -10.74
N HIS A 147 3.63 -20.28 -9.85
CA HIS A 147 4.96 -20.32 -9.19
C HIS A 147 4.96 -19.77 -7.75
N LYS A 148 5.80 -20.39 -6.90
CA LYS A 148 5.94 -20.16 -5.45
C LYS A 148 6.20 -18.67 -5.12
N PRO A 149 5.36 -18.03 -4.28
CA PRO A 149 5.56 -16.63 -3.91
C PRO A 149 6.68 -16.46 -2.88
N VAL A 150 7.39 -15.32 -2.94
CA VAL A 150 8.20 -14.81 -1.81
C VAL A 150 7.40 -13.70 -1.15
N CYS A 151 6.53 -14.08 -0.21
CA CYS A 151 5.83 -13.14 0.66
C CYS A 151 6.67 -12.96 1.93
N ILE A 152 7.22 -11.76 2.14
CA ILE A 152 7.97 -11.42 3.36
C ILE A 152 7.11 -10.45 4.18
N CYS A 153 6.40 -10.99 5.16
CA CYS A 153 5.63 -10.20 6.13
C CYS A 153 6.49 -10.09 7.39
N ILE A 154 7.20 -8.98 7.55
CA ILE A 154 7.97 -8.72 8.77
C ILE A 154 7.00 -8.14 9.79
N PHE A 155 6.61 -8.97 10.76
CA PHE A 155 5.78 -8.57 11.88
C PHE A 155 6.70 -8.21 13.05
N ILE A 156 6.86 -6.92 13.37
CA ILE A 156 7.52 -6.50 14.62
C ILE A 156 6.42 -6.47 15.69
N CYS A 157 6.10 -7.65 16.24
CA CYS A 157 5.12 -7.80 17.30
C CYS A 157 5.82 -7.71 18.64
N VAL A 158 5.63 -6.61 19.36
CA VAL A 158 5.66 -6.66 20.83
C VAL A 158 4.19 -6.85 21.22
N ILE A 159 3.79 -8.11 21.40
CA ILE A 159 2.44 -8.49 21.84
C ILE A 159 2.23 -7.96 23.26
N VAL A 160 1.29 -7.03 23.44
CA VAL A 160 0.53 -6.92 24.70
C VAL A 160 -0.91 -7.28 24.37
N GLN A 161 -1.16 -8.58 24.57
CA GLN A 161 -2.39 -9.34 24.84
C GLN A 161 -3.77 -8.88 24.29
N ASN A 162 -4.50 -9.92 23.85
CA ASN A 162 -5.95 -10.04 23.72
C ASN A 162 -6.59 -9.61 22.38
N THR A 163 -6.57 -10.53 21.41
CA THR A 163 -7.80 -11.13 20.82
C THR A 163 -7.44 -12.12 19.69
N PRO A 164 -8.17 -13.24 19.54
CA PRO A 164 -7.90 -14.24 18.51
C PRO A 164 -8.62 -13.85 17.22
N THR A 165 -7.92 -13.67 16.10
CA THR A 165 -8.60 -13.63 14.79
C THR A 165 -7.87 -14.47 13.77
N SER A 166 -8.30 -15.73 13.74
CA SER A 166 -8.61 -16.56 12.57
C SER A 166 -7.64 -16.45 11.39
N LEU A 167 -6.63 -17.32 11.46
CA LEU A 167 -6.07 -17.98 10.29
C LEU A 167 -7.22 -18.83 9.71
N HIS A 168 -7.93 -18.34 8.69
CA HIS A 168 -8.90 -19.17 7.96
C HIS A 168 -8.26 -19.64 6.66
N ASP A 169 -8.17 -20.97 6.57
CA ASP A 169 -7.75 -21.78 5.45
C ASP A 169 -8.26 -21.29 4.10
N ASN A 170 -7.39 -21.34 3.10
CA ASN A 170 -7.78 -21.72 1.74
C ASN A 170 -6.58 -22.36 1.02
N LEU A 171 -6.04 -23.41 1.66
CA LEU A 171 -5.37 -24.53 1.00
C LEU A 171 -6.40 -25.66 0.93
N LYS A 172 -7.30 -25.60 -0.05
CA LYS A 172 -8.14 -26.71 -0.54
C LYS A 172 -8.98 -26.20 -1.71
N ASN A 173 -8.43 -26.26 -2.92
CA ASN A 173 -8.79 -27.27 -3.94
C ASN A 173 -7.93 -27.00 -5.18
#